data_AF-A0A1L8PFI1-F1
#
_entry.id   AF-A0A1L8PFI1-F1
#
_cell.length_a   1.000
_cell.length_b   1.000
_cell.length_c   1.000
_cell.angle_alpha   90.00
_cell.angle_beta   90.00
_cell.angle_gamma   90.00
#
_symmetry.space_group_name_H-M   'P 1'
#
loop_
_entity.id
_entity.type
_entity.pdbx_description
1 polymer ?
#
loop_
_entity_poly.entity_id
_entity_poly.type
_entity_poly.pdbx_seq_one_letter_code
_entity_poly.pdbx_strand_id
1 'polypeptide(L)'
;MIEQSDDSAGSVGSLLMGIEGELQDRLNQVSMDTKTKLSLLKKLEKTVNLKIYEGWETLAIDLLGIFSTAVPEKQVREAYVDLIDKKTEKFNKENQPYTVSVLLKLKASVIRTYESEDTYKDFLYTHEEDRYMKKELIQYLLEKKAYSDVLDRLDLDDGSKPLHAKRDQLRHAYQAYAGMNETDKQIETGKKLILAGEFEYYEKIKAIAEDPEDLYTQTKQSIQAMNSFEAFHLYKKLIIVEQDTEAILSLTKNNPALIEETINYLKDAYPEETFTLYTRYMYQLAEESSNRKEYKVLCRKLNTYGELFGSQEKSTVISHLEETYNRRPAMKDELSKIK
;
A
#
# COMPACT_ATOMS: atom_id res chain seq x y z
N MET A 1 2.54 -20.44 31.00
CA MET A 1 1.14 -20.66 30.55
C MET A 1 0.87 -20.01 29.20
N ILE A 2 1.32 -18.78 28.94
CA ILE A 2 1.22 -18.14 27.61
C ILE A 2 2.13 -18.81 26.57
N GLU A 3 3.35 -19.25 26.95
CA GLU A 3 4.30 -19.93 26.05
C GLU A 3 3.82 -21.26 25.44
N GLN A 4 2.71 -21.82 25.94
CA GLN A 4 2.11 -23.07 25.44
C GLN A 4 0.76 -22.83 24.75
N SER A 5 0.36 -21.57 24.57
CA SER A 5 -0.89 -21.21 23.90
C SER A 5 -0.64 -20.97 22.42
N ASP A 6 -1.26 -21.78 21.56
CA ASP A 6 -1.30 -21.55 20.12
C ASP A 6 -2.18 -20.33 19.82
N ASP A 7 -1.54 -19.19 19.52
CA ASP A 7 -2.21 -17.95 19.13
C ASP A 7 -2.26 -17.75 17.61
N SER A 8 -2.14 -18.81 16.82
CA SER A 8 -2.23 -18.72 15.35
C SER A 8 -3.57 -18.13 14.87
N ALA A 9 -4.61 -18.16 15.73
CA ALA A 9 -5.91 -17.56 15.50
C ALA A 9 -6.05 -16.10 16.02
N GLY A 10 -5.03 -15.53 16.68
CA GLY A 10 -5.02 -14.15 17.19
C GLY A 10 -5.93 -13.89 18.40
N SER A 11 -6.38 -14.94 19.09
CA SER A 11 -7.27 -14.88 20.25
C SER A 11 -6.64 -14.27 21.50
N VAL A 12 -5.35 -14.55 21.75
CA VAL A 12 -4.59 -13.98 22.87
C VAL A 12 -4.26 -12.53 22.56
N GLY A 13 -3.80 -12.22 21.35
CA GLY A 13 -3.62 -10.83 20.90
C GLY A 13 -4.90 -9.98 21.03
N SER A 14 -6.05 -10.54 20.65
CA SER A 14 -7.35 -9.86 20.78
C SER A 14 -7.74 -9.61 22.25
N LEU A 15 -7.47 -10.58 23.13
CA LEU A 15 -7.72 -10.43 24.56
C LEU A 15 -6.82 -9.36 25.18
N LEU A 16 -5.53 -9.33 24.81
CA LEU A 16 -4.58 -8.34 25.30
C LEU A 16 -4.98 -6.92 24.89
N MET A 17 -5.35 -6.72 23.63
CA MET A 17 -5.86 -5.43 23.14
C MET A 17 -7.13 -4.99 23.89
N GLY A 18 -8.03 -5.93 24.20
CA GLY A 18 -9.22 -5.65 25.01
C GLY A 18 -8.89 -5.25 26.46
N ILE A 19 -7.91 -5.90 27.08
CA ILE A 19 -7.42 -5.55 28.42
C ILE A 19 -6.76 -4.18 28.42
N GLU A 20 -5.93 -3.88 27.42
CA GLU A 20 -5.27 -2.59 27.25
C GLU A 20 -6.29 -1.45 27.15
N GLY A 21 -7.30 -1.60 26.29
CA GLY A 21 -8.37 -0.63 26.13
C GLY A 21 -9.14 -0.39 27.43
N GLU A 22 -9.54 -1.45 28.13
CA GLU A 22 -10.25 -1.35 29.41
C GLU A 22 -9.40 -0.66 30.50
N LEU A 23 -8.10 -0.96 30.56
CA LEU A 23 -7.18 -0.30 31.50
C LEU A 23 -7.02 1.18 31.17
N GLN A 24 -6.90 1.53 29.89
CA GLN A 24 -6.78 2.91 29.44
C GLN A 24 -8.05 3.71 29.76
N ASP A 25 -9.22 3.15 29.48
CA ASP A 25 -10.51 3.78 29.79
C ASP A 25 -10.67 4.03 31.30
N ARG A 26 -10.31 3.03 32.13
CA ARG A 26 -10.34 3.19 33.59
C ARG A 26 -9.37 4.24 34.09
N LEU A 27 -8.15 4.28 33.55
CA LEU A 27 -7.17 5.31 33.90
C LEU A 27 -7.66 6.72 33.56
N ASN A 28 -8.38 6.87 32.46
CA ASN A 28 -8.93 8.15 32.02
C ASN A 28 -10.19 8.57 32.82
N GLN A 29 -10.98 7.61 33.30
CA GLN A 29 -12.22 7.89 34.06
C GLN A 29 -11.97 8.17 35.55
N VAL A 30 -10.88 7.66 36.13
CA VAL A 30 -10.60 7.79 37.56
C VAL A 30 -9.69 8.98 37.83
N SER A 31 -10.23 9.99 38.52
CA SER A 31 -9.42 11.08 39.07
C SER A 31 -8.51 10.54 40.18
N MET A 32 -7.20 10.59 39.96
CA MET A 32 -6.18 10.16 40.91
C MET A 32 -5.28 11.33 41.30
N ASP A 33 -4.96 11.45 42.58
CA ASP A 33 -3.96 12.40 43.05
C ASP A 33 -2.54 11.97 42.62
N THR A 34 -1.60 12.93 42.66
CA THR A 34 -0.19 12.70 42.28
C THR A 34 0.44 11.53 43.07
N LYS A 35 0.10 11.40 44.36
CA LYS A 35 0.62 10.33 45.22
C LYS A 35 0.14 8.95 44.77
N THR A 36 -1.13 8.82 44.39
CA THR A 36 -1.72 7.57 43.87
C THR A 36 -1.10 7.21 42.54
N LYS A 37 -0.92 8.19 41.63
CA LYS A 37 -0.25 7.98 40.34
C LYS A 37 1.20 7.49 40.51
N LEU A 38 1.98 8.11 41.39
CA LEU A 38 3.35 7.66 41.71
C LEU A 38 3.38 6.25 42.32
N SER A 39 2.41 5.92 43.18
CA SER A 39 2.28 4.58 43.76
C SER A 39 1.95 3.53 42.68
N LEU A 40 1.06 3.88 41.74
CA LEU A 40 0.69 3.03 40.62
C LEU A 40 1.87 2.82 39.66
N LEU A 41 2.62 3.87 39.34
CA LEU A 41 3.84 3.77 38.54
C LEU A 41 4.88 2.84 39.18
N LYS A 42 5.08 2.92 40.50
CA LYS A 42 5.97 1.99 41.22
C LYS A 42 5.47 0.54 41.18
N LYS A 43 4.15 0.32 41.19
CA LYS A 43 3.58 -1.02 41.02
C LYS A 43 3.81 -1.51 39.59
N LEU A 44 3.56 -0.65 38.61
CA LEU A 44 3.79 -0.94 37.19
C LEU A 44 5.25 -1.30 36.94
N GLU A 45 6.21 -0.53 37.45
CA GLU A 45 7.65 -0.83 37.39
C GLU A 45 7.96 -2.23 37.94
N LYS A 46 7.37 -2.63 39.07
CA LYS A 46 7.54 -4.00 39.60
C LYS A 46 6.92 -5.05 38.68
N THR A 47 5.72 -4.79 38.15
CA THR A 47 4.99 -5.69 37.26
C THR A 47 5.78 -5.96 35.98
N VAL A 48 6.27 -4.92 35.29
CA VAL A 48 7.03 -5.05 34.03
C VAL A 48 8.43 -5.63 34.21
N ASN A 49 8.80 -5.99 35.44
CA ASN A 49 10.04 -6.69 35.79
C ASN A 49 9.79 -8.11 36.35
N LEU A 50 8.54 -8.57 36.35
CA LEU A 50 8.24 -9.95 36.74
C LEU A 50 8.80 -10.93 35.72
N LYS A 51 9.29 -12.08 36.21
CA LYS A 51 9.82 -13.16 35.36
C LYS A 51 8.87 -13.64 34.27
N ILE A 52 7.56 -13.45 34.46
CA ILE A 52 6.55 -13.84 33.47
C ILE A 52 6.70 -13.09 32.14
N TYR A 53 7.38 -11.93 32.15
CA TYR A 53 7.63 -11.10 30.98
C TYR A 53 9.02 -11.33 30.35
N GLU A 54 9.83 -12.25 30.90
CA GLU A 54 11.09 -12.65 30.24
C GLU A 54 10.75 -13.29 28.88
N GLY A 55 11.30 -12.74 27.78
CA GLY A 55 10.95 -13.13 26.41
C GLY A 55 9.65 -12.52 25.87
N TRP A 56 8.97 -11.69 26.66
CA TRP A 56 7.75 -10.95 26.30
C TRP A 56 7.91 -9.45 26.62
N GLU A 57 9.08 -8.90 26.34
CA GLU A 57 9.46 -7.53 26.69
C GLU A 57 8.54 -6.50 26.04
N THR A 58 8.04 -6.78 24.84
CA THR A 58 7.12 -5.89 24.12
C THR A 58 5.81 -5.73 24.88
N LEU A 59 5.23 -6.84 25.37
CA LEU A 59 4.01 -6.82 26.18
C LEU A 59 4.20 -6.06 27.49
N ALA A 60 5.38 -6.17 28.11
CA ALA A 60 5.72 -5.40 29.29
C ALA A 60 5.81 -3.89 28.99
N ILE A 61 6.24 -3.51 27.79
CA ILE A 61 6.30 -2.13 27.34
C ILE A 61 4.92 -1.60 26.94
N ASP A 62 4.05 -2.43 26.36
CA ASP A 62 2.67 -2.03 26.03
C ASP A 62 1.93 -1.58 27.29
N LEU A 63 2.14 -2.27 28.42
CA LEU A 63 1.63 -1.83 29.74
C LEU A 63 2.19 -0.47 30.20
N LEU A 64 3.45 -0.16 29.90
CA LEU A 64 4.00 1.18 30.12
C LEU A 64 3.29 2.20 29.22
N GLY A 65 3.00 1.81 27.97
CA GLY A 65 2.29 2.63 26.99
C GLY A 65 0.91 3.08 27.47
N ILE A 66 0.14 2.19 28.11
CA ILE A 66 -1.16 2.53 28.71
C ILE A 66 -1.01 3.70 29.72
N PHE A 67 0.05 3.69 30.53
CA PHE A 67 0.24 4.71 31.57
C PHE A 67 0.69 6.07 31.00
N SER A 68 1.17 6.13 29.75
CA SER A 68 1.65 7.38 29.13
C SER A 68 0.59 8.48 29.03
N THR A 69 -0.70 8.13 29.03
CA THR A 69 -1.81 9.11 29.04
C THR A 69 -2.10 9.68 30.43
N ALA A 70 -1.56 9.07 31.49
CA ALA A 70 -1.85 9.41 32.89
C ALA A 70 -0.75 10.23 33.58
N VAL A 71 0.15 10.88 32.81
CA VAL A 71 1.32 11.62 33.34
C VAL A 71 1.32 13.16 33.14
N PRO A 72 0.19 13.89 33.27
CA PRO A 72 0.21 15.35 33.10
C PRO A 72 0.97 16.09 34.21
N GLU A 73 1.00 15.56 35.45
CA GLU A 73 1.72 16.18 36.55
C GLU A 73 3.24 16.00 36.38
N LYS A 74 3.99 17.11 36.45
CA LYS A 74 5.45 17.14 36.27
C LYS A 74 6.19 16.06 37.05
N GLN A 75 5.87 15.90 38.34
CA GLN A 75 6.52 14.90 39.20
C GLN A 75 6.24 13.45 38.74
N VAL A 76 5.04 13.16 38.25
CA VAL A 76 4.69 11.82 37.74
C VAL A 76 5.38 11.59 36.40
N ARG A 77 5.40 12.62 35.54
CA ARG A 77 6.06 12.58 34.25
C ARG A 77 7.55 12.32 34.35
N GLU A 78 8.26 13.06 35.20
CA GLU A 78 9.69 12.87 35.45
C GLU A 78 9.98 11.43 35.91
N ALA A 79 9.19 10.91 36.87
CA ALA A 79 9.34 9.53 37.33
C ALA A 79 9.07 8.48 36.24
N TYR A 80 8.12 8.75 35.34
CA TYR A 80 7.80 7.87 34.21
C TYR A 80 8.90 7.88 33.15
N VAL A 81 9.42 9.06 32.80
CA VAL A 81 10.54 9.21 31.86
C VAL A 81 11.80 8.55 32.43
N ASP A 82 12.11 8.73 33.72
CA ASP A 82 13.22 8.05 34.39
C ASP A 82 13.12 6.53 34.30
N LEU A 83 11.91 5.98 34.41
CA LEU A 83 11.66 4.55 34.25
C LEU A 83 11.92 4.09 32.80
N ILE A 84 11.44 4.85 31.82
CA ILE A 84 11.71 4.59 30.40
C ILE A 84 13.21 4.63 30.12
N ASP A 85 13.93 5.63 30.63
CA ASP A 85 15.36 5.79 30.38
C ASP A 85 16.18 4.63 30.95
N LYS A 86 15.91 4.23 32.20
CA LYS A 86 16.55 3.05 32.81
C LYS A 86 16.31 1.77 32.00
N LYS A 87 15.07 1.58 31.50
CA LYS A 87 14.71 0.44 30.65
C LYS A 87 15.42 0.51 29.30
N THR A 88 15.47 1.68 28.70
CA THR A 88 16.13 1.93 27.41
C THR A 88 17.62 1.62 27.52
N GLU A 89 18.30 2.13 28.55
CA GLU A 89 19.72 1.82 28.82
C GLU A 89 19.97 0.33 29.01
N LYS A 90 19.10 -0.36 29.75
CA LYS A 90 19.19 -1.81 29.97
C LYS A 90 19.12 -2.55 28.64
N PHE A 91 18.06 -2.32 27.85
CA PHE A 91 17.84 -3.04 26.60
C PHE A 91 18.83 -2.68 25.51
N ASN A 92 19.38 -1.46 25.55
CA ASN A 92 20.47 -1.07 24.68
C ASN A 92 21.74 -1.90 24.99
N LYS A 93 22.10 -2.09 26.27
CA LYS A 93 23.23 -2.96 26.67
C LYS A 93 23.02 -4.43 26.31
N GLU A 94 21.76 -4.87 26.28
CA GLU A 94 21.37 -6.22 25.89
C GLU A 94 21.24 -6.39 24.36
N ASN A 95 21.59 -5.36 23.56
CA ASN A 95 21.46 -5.34 22.10
C ASN A 95 20.06 -5.71 21.61
N GLN A 96 19.03 -5.13 22.23
CA GLN A 96 17.63 -5.27 21.82
C GLN A 96 17.12 -3.99 21.13
N PRO A 97 17.53 -3.72 19.87
CA PRO A 97 17.23 -2.45 19.20
C PRO A 97 15.73 -2.23 19.00
N TYR A 98 14.96 -3.29 18.71
CA TYR A 98 13.50 -3.17 18.56
C TYR A 98 12.83 -2.68 19.85
N THR A 99 13.20 -3.28 20.99
CA THR A 99 12.70 -2.91 22.32
C THR A 99 13.06 -1.47 22.66
N VAL A 100 14.29 -1.05 22.35
CA VAL A 100 14.75 0.35 22.49
C VAL A 100 13.88 1.29 21.64
N SER A 101 13.61 0.97 20.37
CA SER A 101 12.78 1.80 19.51
C SER A 101 11.37 2.01 20.07
N VAL A 102 10.75 0.99 20.66
CA VAL A 102 9.40 1.11 21.25
C VAL A 102 9.43 2.04 22.47
N LEU A 103 10.44 1.94 23.32
CA LEU A 103 10.62 2.83 24.46
C LEU A 103 10.86 4.28 24.04
N LEU A 104 11.68 4.50 23.01
CA LEU A 104 11.91 5.84 22.45
C LEU A 104 10.61 6.47 21.94
N LYS A 105 9.72 5.70 21.29
CA LYS A 105 8.39 6.20 20.88
C LYS A 105 7.53 6.62 22.06
N LEU A 106 7.52 5.85 23.14
CA LEU A 106 6.76 6.22 24.34
C LEU A 106 7.32 7.50 24.97
N LYS A 107 8.65 7.66 25.01
CA LYS A 107 9.27 8.90 25.48
C LYS A 107 8.96 10.08 24.54
N ALA A 108 9.02 9.86 23.23
CA ALA A 108 8.69 10.85 22.22
C ALA A 108 7.26 11.39 22.39
N SER A 109 6.28 10.50 22.62
CA SER A 109 4.88 10.90 22.81
C SER A 109 4.69 11.76 24.07
N VAL A 110 5.36 11.41 25.17
CA VAL A 110 5.34 12.19 26.42
C VAL A 110 5.98 13.57 26.21
N ILE A 111 7.15 13.63 25.58
CA ILE A 111 7.85 14.89 25.30
C ILE A 111 7.00 15.77 24.39
N ARG A 112 6.47 15.23 23.29
CA ARG A 112 5.58 15.95 22.36
C ARG A 112 4.35 16.54 23.05
N THR A 113 3.80 15.84 24.03
CA THR A 113 2.55 16.22 24.70
C THR A 113 2.76 17.28 25.79
N TYR A 114 3.85 17.18 26.55
CA TYR A 114 4.00 17.94 27.80
C TYR A 114 5.21 18.85 27.87
N GLU A 115 6.18 18.70 26.97
CA GLU A 115 7.39 19.52 26.94
C GLU A 115 7.33 20.53 25.78
N SER A 116 8.34 21.40 25.71
CA SER A 116 8.41 22.40 24.66
C SER A 116 8.68 21.78 23.28
N GLU A 117 8.29 22.50 22.22
CA GLU A 117 8.57 22.07 20.86
C GLU A 117 10.07 21.91 20.59
N ASP A 118 10.91 22.79 21.13
CA ASP A 118 12.36 22.71 21.00
C ASP A 118 12.90 21.44 21.68
N THR A 119 12.39 21.08 22.85
CA THR A 119 12.75 19.83 23.54
C THR A 119 12.35 18.59 22.73
N TYR A 120 11.17 18.61 22.09
CA TYR A 120 10.74 17.52 21.22
C TYR A 120 11.61 17.42 19.97
N LYS A 121 11.92 18.55 19.33
CA LYS A 121 12.84 18.61 18.21
C LYS A 121 14.21 18.05 18.57
N ASP A 122 14.83 18.54 19.64
CA ASP A 122 16.15 18.07 20.09
C ASP A 122 16.17 16.56 20.36
N PHE A 123 15.09 16.03 20.94
CA PHE A 123 14.93 14.60 21.16
C PHE A 123 14.91 13.80 19.85
N LEU A 124 14.13 14.24 18.85
CA LEU A 124 14.06 13.58 17.54
C LEU A 124 15.42 13.58 16.83
N TYR A 125 16.13 14.70 16.86
CA TYR A 125 17.47 14.82 16.27
C TYR A 125 18.50 13.94 16.99
N THR A 126 18.45 13.88 18.32
CA THR A 126 19.38 13.06 19.12
C THR A 126 19.25 11.56 18.81
N HIS A 127 18.07 11.12 18.39
CA HIS A 127 17.77 9.71 18.12
C HIS A 127 17.53 9.39 16.64
N GLU A 128 17.98 10.24 15.71
CA GLU A 128 17.73 10.08 14.28
C GLU A 128 18.24 8.74 13.69
N GLU A 129 19.27 8.13 14.27
CA GLU A 129 19.78 6.82 13.82
C GLU A 129 18.79 5.67 14.04
N ASP A 130 17.83 5.84 14.96
CA ASP A 130 16.73 4.90 15.13
C ASP A 130 15.73 5.04 13.98
N ARG A 131 15.42 3.92 13.30
CA ARG A 131 14.54 3.90 12.13
C ARG A 131 13.17 4.55 12.38
N TYR A 132 12.58 4.33 13.56
CA TYR A 132 11.27 4.89 13.88
C TYR A 132 11.36 6.38 14.21
N MET A 133 12.36 6.77 15.00
CA MET A 133 12.60 8.18 15.30
C MET A 133 12.95 8.97 14.04
N LYS A 134 13.71 8.40 13.10
CA LYS A 134 13.94 9.02 11.78
C LYS A 134 12.65 9.30 11.03
N LYS A 135 11.72 8.35 11.03
CA LYS A 135 10.41 8.53 10.38
C LYS A 135 9.59 9.64 11.07
N GLU A 136 9.62 9.67 12.39
CA GLU A 136 8.94 10.69 13.19
C GLU A 136 9.56 12.08 12.97
N LEU A 137 10.89 12.18 12.89
CA LEU A 137 11.62 13.38 12.54
C LEU A 137 11.26 13.90 11.16
N ILE A 138 11.25 13.03 10.14
CA ILE A 138 10.83 13.42 8.78
C ILE A 138 9.40 13.98 8.79
N GLN A 139 8.47 13.33 9.48
CA GLN A 139 7.10 13.82 9.60
C GLN A 139 7.02 15.18 10.31
N TYR A 140 7.76 15.35 11.42
CA TYR A 140 7.86 16.63 12.11
C TYR A 140 8.41 17.73 11.20
N LEU A 141 9.48 17.47 10.45
CA LEU A 141 10.08 18.44 9.53
C LEU A 141 9.13 18.80 8.38
N LEU A 142 8.36 17.85 7.85
CA LEU A 142 7.31 18.10 6.86
C LEU A 142 6.21 19.02 7.42
N GLU A 143 5.73 18.76 8.64
CA GLU A 143 4.73 19.60 9.34
C GLU A 143 5.26 21.02 9.56
N LYS A 144 6.55 21.15 9.86
CA LYS A 144 7.24 22.44 10.05
C LYS A 144 7.72 23.08 8.76
N LYS A 145 7.42 22.47 7.61
CA LYS A 145 7.83 22.94 6.27
C LYS A 145 9.35 23.09 6.11
N ALA A 146 10.12 22.35 6.89
CA ALA A 146 11.58 22.27 6.81
C ALA A 146 11.98 21.27 5.71
N TYR A 147 11.63 21.59 4.46
CA TYR A 147 11.70 20.65 3.34
C TYR A 147 13.13 20.26 2.96
N SER A 148 14.09 21.19 3.02
CA SER A 148 15.51 20.89 2.78
C SER A 148 16.04 19.85 3.77
N ASP A 149 15.75 20.03 5.06
CA ASP A 149 16.12 19.10 6.12
C ASP A 149 15.47 17.71 5.95
N VAL A 150 14.27 17.64 5.35
CA VAL A 150 13.66 16.35 4.97
C VAL A 150 14.52 15.67 3.90
N LEU A 151 14.85 16.38 2.82
CA LEU A 151 15.58 15.84 1.68
C LEU A 151 16.98 15.33 2.07
N ASP A 152 17.68 16.05 2.95
CA ASP A 152 19.01 15.65 3.46
C ASP A 152 19.02 14.29 4.18
N ARG A 153 17.84 13.82 4.60
CA ARG A 153 17.65 12.57 5.35
C ARG A 153 17.19 11.41 4.49
N LEU A 154 16.84 11.67 3.23
CA LEU A 154 16.37 10.67 2.28
C LEU A 154 17.54 10.14 1.46
N ASP A 155 17.50 8.84 1.18
CA ASP A 155 18.47 8.14 0.36
C ASP A 155 17.82 7.76 -0.98
N LEU A 156 17.59 8.80 -1.79
CA LEU A 156 16.85 8.66 -3.05
C LEU A 156 17.69 7.98 -4.14
N ASP A 157 19.01 8.13 -4.10
CA ASP A 157 19.95 7.70 -5.14
C ASP A 157 20.63 6.34 -4.87
N ASP A 158 20.30 5.65 -3.78
CA ASP A 158 20.82 4.30 -3.49
C ASP A 158 20.38 3.27 -4.55
N GLY A 159 21.19 3.09 -5.60
CA GLY A 159 20.92 2.16 -6.69
C GLY A 159 20.85 0.68 -6.26
N SER A 160 21.18 0.33 -5.01
CA SER A 160 21.10 -1.04 -4.52
C SER A 160 19.66 -1.50 -4.25
N LYS A 161 18.73 -0.57 -4.01
CA LYS A 161 17.35 -0.88 -3.66
C LYS A 161 16.40 -0.66 -4.85
N PRO A 162 15.48 -1.60 -5.12
CA PRO A 162 14.45 -1.41 -6.13
C PRO A 162 13.48 -0.29 -5.72
N LEU A 163 12.83 0.35 -6.70
CA LEU A 163 11.95 1.49 -6.47
C LEU A 163 10.81 1.20 -5.46
N HIS A 164 10.25 -0.01 -5.48
CA HIS A 164 9.18 -0.38 -4.54
C HIS A 164 9.63 -0.35 -3.07
N ALA A 165 10.92 -0.61 -2.79
CA ALA A 165 11.48 -0.52 -1.44
C ALA A 165 11.72 0.93 -0.99
N LYS A 166 11.61 1.91 -1.91
CA LYS A 166 11.84 3.34 -1.67
C LYS A 166 10.55 4.17 -1.61
N ARG A 167 9.37 3.56 -1.75
CA ARG A 167 8.08 4.28 -1.82
C ARG A 167 7.89 5.32 -0.73
N ASP A 168 8.15 4.97 0.53
CA ASP A 168 8.00 5.91 1.65
C ASP A 168 8.92 7.12 1.53
N GLN A 169 10.17 6.92 1.12
CA GLN A 169 11.12 8.02 0.92
C GLN A 169 10.71 8.88 -0.28
N LEU A 170 10.29 8.27 -1.39
CA LEU A 170 9.79 8.97 -2.56
C LEU A 170 8.55 9.81 -2.24
N ARG A 171 7.65 9.32 -1.38
CA ARG A 171 6.49 10.09 -0.91
C ARG A 171 6.89 11.33 -0.11
N HIS A 172 7.84 11.20 0.82
CA HIS A 172 8.35 12.34 1.57
C HIS A 172 9.07 13.34 0.66
N ALA A 173 9.89 12.87 -0.29
CA ALA A 173 10.55 13.72 -1.28
C ALA A 173 9.53 14.47 -2.15
N TYR A 174 8.49 13.78 -2.61
CA TYR A 174 7.40 14.38 -3.39
C TYR A 174 6.73 15.52 -2.62
N GLN A 175 6.40 15.30 -1.33
CA GLN A 175 5.81 16.32 -0.47
C GLN A 175 6.76 17.49 -0.21
N ALA A 176 8.05 17.23 -0.01
CA ALA A 176 9.07 18.25 0.18
C ALA A 176 9.23 19.13 -1.06
N TYR A 177 9.38 18.53 -2.25
CA TYR A 177 9.47 19.29 -3.51
C TYR A 177 8.21 20.09 -3.80
N ALA A 178 7.03 19.54 -3.52
CA ALA A 178 5.76 20.28 -3.63
C ALA A 178 5.76 21.52 -2.73
N GLY A 179 6.20 21.37 -1.48
CA GLY A 179 6.27 22.47 -0.52
C GLY A 179 7.30 23.55 -0.85
N MET A 180 8.35 23.20 -1.58
CA MET A 180 9.38 24.12 -2.09
C MET A 180 9.01 24.77 -3.44
N ASN A 181 7.90 24.37 -4.06
CA ASN A 181 7.53 24.72 -5.45
C ASN A 181 8.58 24.27 -6.48
N GLU A 182 9.26 23.16 -6.22
CA GLU A 182 10.24 22.54 -7.11
C GLU A 182 9.51 21.57 -8.06
N THR A 183 8.68 22.13 -8.95
CA THR A 183 7.74 21.37 -9.80
C THR A 183 8.42 20.27 -10.62
N ASP A 184 9.57 20.55 -11.22
CA ASP A 184 10.30 19.57 -12.03
C ASP A 184 10.70 18.33 -11.21
N LYS A 185 11.30 18.56 -10.04
CA LYS A 185 11.70 17.48 -9.12
C LYS A 185 10.50 16.75 -8.54
N GLN A 186 9.40 17.46 -8.30
CA GLN A 186 8.14 16.86 -7.86
C GLN A 186 7.59 15.91 -8.93
N ILE A 187 7.57 16.34 -10.20
CA ILE A 187 7.12 15.52 -11.34
C ILE A 187 8.03 14.30 -11.52
N GLU A 188 9.36 14.48 -11.52
CA GLU A 188 10.30 13.36 -11.61
C GLU A 188 10.11 12.35 -10.48
N THR A 189 9.90 12.82 -9.25
CA THR A 189 9.65 11.95 -8.10
C THR A 189 8.31 11.22 -8.24
N GLY A 190 7.27 11.90 -8.75
CA GLY A 190 5.99 11.27 -9.05
C GLY A 190 6.09 10.20 -10.15
N LYS A 191 6.89 10.43 -11.20
CA LYS A 191 7.23 9.40 -12.21
C LYS A 191 7.84 8.17 -11.56
N LYS A 192 8.83 8.35 -10.66
CA LYS A 192 9.43 7.24 -9.89
C LYS A 192 8.39 6.48 -9.04
N LEU A 193 7.43 7.18 -8.43
CA LEU A 193 6.33 6.57 -7.65
C LEU A 193 5.39 5.73 -8.54
N ILE A 194 5.06 6.21 -9.74
CA ILE A 194 4.25 5.45 -10.71
C ILE A 194 4.97 4.17 -11.12
N LEU A 195 6.26 4.25 -11.45
CA LEU A 195 7.10 3.09 -11.78
C LEU A 195 7.28 2.15 -10.58
N ALA A 196 7.20 2.69 -9.35
CA ALA A 196 7.14 1.89 -8.14
C ALA A 196 5.76 1.25 -7.91
N GLY A 197 4.74 1.50 -8.75
CA GLY A 197 3.40 0.93 -8.66
C GLY A 197 2.32 1.84 -8.06
N GLU A 198 2.65 3.07 -7.65
CA GLU A 198 1.70 4.05 -7.08
C GLU A 198 1.07 4.91 -8.17
N PHE A 199 0.24 4.29 -9.00
CA PHE A 199 -0.33 4.93 -10.19
C PHE A 199 -1.16 6.19 -9.88
N GLU A 200 -1.72 6.33 -8.68
CA GLU A 200 -2.45 7.53 -8.24
C GLU A 200 -1.63 8.83 -8.33
N TYR A 201 -0.30 8.74 -8.42
CA TYR A 201 0.55 9.91 -8.64
C TYR A 201 0.50 10.44 -10.07
N TYR A 202 0.03 9.66 -11.05
CA TYR A 202 -0.07 10.11 -12.43
C TYR A 202 -0.96 11.34 -12.59
N GLU A 203 -2.20 11.29 -12.07
CA GLU A 203 -3.12 12.44 -12.09
C GLU A 203 -2.54 13.65 -11.33
N LYS A 204 -1.84 13.39 -10.21
CA LYS A 204 -1.25 14.47 -9.40
C LYS A 204 -0.16 15.22 -10.15
N ILE A 205 0.74 14.50 -10.84
CA ILE A 205 1.80 15.14 -11.62
C ILE A 205 1.29 15.72 -12.95
N LYS A 206 0.25 15.11 -13.55
CA LYS A 206 -0.40 15.64 -14.74
C LYS A 206 -1.06 17.00 -14.48
N ALA A 207 -1.67 17.18 -13.31
CA ALA A 207 -2.31 18.43 -12.92
C ALA A 207 -1.34 19.61 -12.75
N ILE A 208 -0.03 19.34 -12.57
CA ILE A 208 1.00 20.37 -12.36
C ILE A 208 2.02 20.44 -13.49
N ALA A 209 1.94 19.55 -14.48
CA ALA A 209 2.84 19.54 -15.62
C ALA A 209 2.53 20.69 -16.58
N GLU A 210 3.57 21.39 -17.04
CA GLU A 210 3.45 22.41 -18.09
C GLU A 210 3.00 21.78 -19.42
N ASP A 211 3.55 20.61 -19.74
CA ASP A 211 3.18 19.80 -20.91
C ASP A 211 2.69 18.41 -20.49
N PRO A 212 1.37 18.23 -20.32
CA PRO A 212 0.77 16.93 -20.02
C PRO A 212 0.98 15.86 -21.11
N GLU A 213 1.14 16.25 -22.38
CA GLU A 213 1.32 15.31 -23.50
C GLU A 213 2.75 14.73 -23.51
N ASP A 214 3.75 15.58 -23.29
CA ASP A 214 5.13 15.15 -23.10
C ASP A 214 5.27 14.29 -21.84
N LEU A 215 4.64 14.68 -20.72
CA LEU A 215 4.57 13.87 -19.51
C LEU A 215 4.01 12.47 -19.79
N TYR A 216 2.89 12.39 -20.51
CA TYR A 216 2.29 11.11 -20.92
C TYR A 216 3.28 10.28 -21.72
N THR A 217 3.89 10.87 -22.75
CA THR A 217 4.82 10.20 -23.67
C THR A 217 6.01 9.62 -22.92
N GLN A 218 6.65 10.42 -22.07
CA GLN A 218 7.80 9.97 -21.27
C GLN A 218 7.43 8.90 -20.25
N THR A 219 6.27 9.02 -19.61
CA THR A 219 5.79 8.03 -18.63
C THR A 219 5.50 6.69 -19.32
N LYS A 220 4.84 6.73 -20.48
CA LYS A 220 4.54 5.55 -21.31
C LYS A 220 5.83 4.83 -21.72
N GLN A 221 6.82 5.57 -22.22
CA GLN A 221 8.14 5.02 -22.60
C GLN A 221 8.86 4.38 -21.41
N SER A 222 8.84 5.05 -20.25
CA SER A 222 9.48 4.55 -19.03
C SER A 222 8.86 3.24 -18.54
N ILE A 223 7.53 3.12 -18.60
CA ILE A 223 6.84 1.87 -18.25
C ILE A 223 7.19 0.76 -19.24
N GLN A 224 7.17 1.05 -20.55
CA GLN A 224 7.50 0.05 -21.57
C GLN A 224 8.94 -0.49 -21.44
N ALA A 225 9.87 0.31 -20.95
CA ALA A 225 11.26 -0.11 -20.72
C ALA A 225 11.43 -1.12 -19.57
N MET A 226 10.48 -1.23 -18.63
CA MET A 226 10.58 -2.14 -17.47
C MET A 226 10.42 -3.62 -17.83
N ASN A 227 9.82 -3.94 -18.99
CA ASN A 227 9.60 -5.30 -19.50
C ASN A 227 9.19 -6.34 -18.43
N SER A 228 8.20 -6.00 -17.59
CA SER A 228 7.69 -6.84 -16.51
C SER A 228 6.16 -6.98 -16.56
N PHE A 229 5.60 -7.93 -15.80
CA PHE A 229 4.15 -8.10 -15.70
C PHE A 229 3.47 -6.88 -15.05
N GLU A 230 4.12 -6.26 -14.07
CA GLU A 230 3.69 -5.01 -13.45
C GLU A 230 3.69 -3.86 -14.47
N ALA A 231 4.69 -3.82 -15.35
CA ALA A 231 4.77 -2.84 -16.43
C ALA A 231 3.60 -2.97 -17.39
N PHE A 232 3.18 -4.19 -17.74
CA PHE A 232 1.99 -4.43 -18.55
C PHE A 232 0.72 -3.85 -17.90
N HIS A 233 0.54 -4.05 -16.59
CA HIS A 233 -0.60 -3.50 -15.87
C HIS A 233 -0.58 -1.97 -15.81
N LEU A 234 0.58 -1.37 -15.53
CA LEU A 234 0.75 0.08 -15.52
C LEU A 234 0.49 0.68 -16.90
N TYR A 235 1.03 0.06 -17.96
CA TYR A 235 0.86 0.50 -19.34
C TYR A 235 -0.62 0.48 -19.74
N LYS A 236 -1.32 -0.65 -19.49
CA LYS A 236 -2.75 -0.77 -19.77
C LYS A 236 -3.56 0.30 -19.04
N LYS A 237 -3.26 0.55 -17.76
CA LYS A 237 -3.96 1.56 -16.97
C LYS A 237 -3.72 2.97 -17.53
N LEU A 238 -2.48 3.28 -17.88
CA LEU A 238 -2.08 4.58 -18.43
C LEU A 238 -2.83 4.90 -19.74
N ILE A 239 -2.78 3.99 -20.72
CA ILE A 239 -3.41 4.23 -22.03
C ILE A 239 -4.94 4.31 -21.95
N ILE A 240 -5.56 3.61 -21.00
CA ILE A 240 -7.01 3.69 -20.76
C ILE A 240 -7.39 5.03 -20.15
N VAL A 241 -6.63 5.51 -19.16
CA VAL A 241 -6.87 6.82 -18.53
C VAL A 241 -6.72 7.95 -19.55
N GLU A 242 -5.71 7.88 -20.41
CA GLU A 242 -5.51 8.86 -21.48
C GLU A 242 -6.41 8.64 -22.70
N GLN A 243 -7.19 7.56 -22.73
CA GLN A 243 -8.00 7.16 -23.88
C GLN A 243 -7.20 7.13 -25.19
N ASP A 244 -5.93 6.70 -25.13
CA ASP A 244 -5.08 6.50 -26.31
C ASP A 244 -5.57 5.25 -27.07
N THR A 245 -6.55 5.46 -27.94
CA THR A 245 -7.24 4.39 -28.67
C THR A 245 -6.30 3.64 -29.63
N GLU A 246 -5.27 4.29 -30.17
CA GLU A 246 -4.26 3.65 -31.02
C GLU A 246 -3.39 2.67 -30.20
N ALA A 247 -2.95 3.10 -29.01
CA ALA A 247 -2.20 2.24 -28.12
C ALA A 247 -3.05 1.11 -27.53
N ILE A 248 -4.32 1.37 -27.21
CA ILE A 248 -5.28 0.35 -26.77
C ILE A 248 -5.45 -0.69 -27.89
N LEU A 249 -5.65 -0.26 -29.13
CA LEU A 249 -5.78 -1.15 -30.28
C LEU A 249 -4.53 -2.03 -30.44
N SER A 250 -3.35 -1.43 -30.37
CA SER A 250 -2.08 -2.14 -30.48
C SER A 250 -1.88 -3.16 -29.35
N LEU A 251 -2.25 -2.80 -28.12
CA LEU A 251 -2.19 -3.71 -26.97
C LEU A 251 -3.14 -4.91 -27.15
N THR A 252 -4.36 -4.67 -27.60
CA THR A 252 -5.39 -5.70 -27.83
C THR A 252 -5.06 -6.57 -29.06
N LYS A 253 -4.41 -6.03 -30.09
CA LYS A 253 -3.87 -6.81 -31.22
C LYS A 253 -2.86 -7.86 -30.76
N ASN A 254 -2.04 -7.53 -29.76
CA ASN A 254 -1.07 -8.47 -29.21
C ASN A 254 -1.70 -9.43 -28.18
N ASN A 255 -2.84 -9.08 -27.58
CA ASN A 255 -3.53 -9.87 -26.56
C ASN A 255 -5.05 -9.87 -26.79
N PRO A 256 -5.58 -10.76 -27.67
CA PRO A 256 -7.00 -10.78 -28.03
C PRO A 256 -7.96 -10.89 -26.85
N ALA A 257 -7.55 -11.56 -25.77
CA ALA A 257 -8.35 -11.71 -24.56
C ALA A 257 -8.72 -10.37 -23.88
N LEU A 258 -7.99 -9.29 -24.16
CA LEU A 258 -8.31 -7.95 -23.65
C LEU A 258 -9.48 -7.27 -24.39
N ILE A 259 -10.00 -7.85 -25.48
CA ILE A 259 -11.03 -7.20 -26.28
C ILE A 259 -12.29 -6.90 -25.47
N GLU A 260 -12.67 -7.76 -24.52
CA GLU A 260 -13.84 -7.53 -23.67
C GLU A 260 -13.66 -6.33 -22.72
N GLU A 261 -12.44 -6.08 -22.27
CA GLU A 261 -12.12 -4.92 -21.43
C GLU A 261 -11.96 -3.64 -22.26
N THR A 262 -11.54 -3.77 -23.52
CA THR A 262 -11.12 -2.63 -24.36
C THR A 262 -12.15 -2.23 -25.42
N ILE A 263 -13.18 -3.05 -25.67
CA ILE A 263 -14.15 -2.84 -26.76
C ILE A 263 -14.83 -1.46 -26.71
N ASN A 264 -15.17 -0.97 -25.51
CA ASN A 264 -15.86 0.31 -25.37
C ASN A 264 -15.00 1.50 -25.80
N TYR A 265 -13.68 1.35 -25.85
CA TYR A 265 -12.75 2.36 -26.34
C TYR A 265 -12.45 2.21 -27.85
N LEU A 266 -12.66 1.02 -28.42
CA LEU A 266 -12.25 0.70 -29.78
C LEU A 266 -13.40 0.64 -30.78
N LYS A 267 -14.61 0.25 -30.37
CA LYS A 267 -15.72 -0.04 -31.29
C LYS A 267 -16.14 1.13 -32.18
N ASP A 268 -16.00 2.36 -31.68
CA ASP A 268 -16.42 3.56 -32.41
C ASP A 268 -15.27 4.13 -33.26
N ALA A 269 -14.03 4.06 -32.76
CA ALA A 269 -12.84 4.58 -33.43
C ALA A 269 -12.25 3.62 -34.49
N TYR A 270 -12.35 2.32 -34.24
CA TYR A 270 -11.77 1.23 -35.05
C TYR A 270 -12.78 0.08 -35.21
N PRO A 271 -13.95 0.30 -35.83
CA PRO A 271 -15.04 -0.67 -35.87
C PRO A 271 -14.64 -1.99 -36.56
N GLU A 272 -13.93 -1.90 -37.69
CA GLU A 272 -13.52 -3.08 -38.48
C GLU A 272 -12.45 -3.91 -37.75
N GLU A 273 -11.46 -3.24 -37.14
CA GLU A 273 -10.43 -3.91 -36.36
C GLU A 273 -11.00 -4.51 -35.09
N THR A 274 -11.93 -3.81 -34.42
CA THR A 274 -12.62 -4.31 -33.22
C THR A 274 -13.40 -5.57 -33.53
N PHE A 275 -14.17 -5.56 -34.63
CA PHE A 275 -14.88 -6.75 -35.12
C PHE A 275 -13.90 -7.90 -35.33
N THR A 276 -12.86 -7.68 -36.13
CA THR A 276 -11.85 -8.71 -36.46
C THR A 276 -11.17 -9.28 -35.21
N LEU A 277 -10.82 -8.43 -34.25
CA LEU A 277 -10.18 -8.84 -33.00
C LEU A 277 -11.11 -9.67 -32.12
N TYR A 278 -12.37 -9.27 -32.00
CA TYR A 278 -13.35 -10.02 -31.21
C TYR A 278 -13.64 -11.37 -31.86
N THR A 279 -13.80 -11.42 -33.19
CA THR A 279 -13.96 -12.68 -33.92
C THR A 279 -12.78 -13.62 -33.65
N ARG A 280 -11.54 -13.11 -33.76
CA ARG A 280 -10.32 -13.88 -33.44
C ARG A 280 -10.33 -14.38 -31.99
N TYR A 281 -10.74 -13.54 -31.04
CA TYR A 281 -10.86 -13.94 -29.64
C TYR A 281 -11.88 -15.08 -29.44
N MET A 282 -13.02 -15.06 -30.14
CA MET A 282 -14.00 -16.16 -30.10
C MET A 282 -13.42 -17.48 -30.61
N TYR A 283 -12.63 -17.44 -31.69
CA TYR A 283 -11.96 -18.63 -32.21
C TYR A 283 -10.92 -19.18 -31.25
N GLN A 284 -10.06 -18.31 -30.68
CA GLN A 284 -9.08 -18.71 -29.67
C GLN A 284 -9.76 -19.33 -28.45
N LEU A 285 -10.82 -18.71 -27.95
CA LEU A 285 -11.56 -19.22 -26.79
C LEU A 285 -12.19 -20.59 -27.08
N ALA A 286 -12.71 -20.81 -28.30
CA ALA A 286 -13.25 -22.11 -28.69
C ALA A 286 -12.17 -23.19 -28.80
N GLU A 287 -10.98 -22.83 -29.28
CA GLU A 287 -9.82 -23.72 -29.36
C GLU A 287 -9.40 -24.22 -27.98
N GLU A 288 -9.23 -23.27 -27.04
CA GLU A 288 -8.82 -23.50 -25.66
C GLU A 288 -9.89 -24.23 -24.82
N SER A 289 -11.17 -24.10 -25.20
CA SER A 289 -12.27 -24.77 -24.51
C SER A 289 -12.22 -26.29 -24.73
N SER A 290 -12.23 -27.04 -23.63
CA SER A 290 -12.07 -28.50 -23.59
C SER A 290 -13.25 -29.23 -22.96
N ASN A 291 -14.05 -28.54 -22.15
CA ASN A 291 -15.13 -29.15 -21.37
C ASN A 291 -16.45 -28.37 -21.46
N ARG A 292 -17.54 -29.01 -21.01
CA ARG A 292 -18.90 -28.45 -21.11
C ARG A 292 -19.09 -27.14 -20.34
N LYS A 293 -18.33 -26.92 -19.26
CA LYS A 293 -18.37 -25.66 -18.51
C LYS A 293 -17.79 -24.52 -19.34
N GLU A 294 -16.65 -24.75 -20.00
CA GLU A 294 -16.00 -23.80 -20.91
C GLU A 294 -16.85 -23.52 -22.15
N TYR A 295 -17.49 -24.53 -22.76
CA TYR A 295 -18.40 -24.32 -23.89
C TYR A 295 -19.58 -23.40 -23.54
N LYS A 296 -20.11 -23.51 -22.32
CA LYS A 296 -21.15 -22.58 -21.83
C LYS A 296 -20.62 -21.16 -21.62
N VAL A 297 -19.34 -20.98 -21.26
CA VAL A 297 -18.69 -19.66 -21.20
C VAL A 297 -18.59 -19.07 -22.61
N LEU A 298 -18.10 -19.86 -23.58
CA LEU A 298 -18.04 -19.48 -24.99
C LEU A 298 -19.41 -19.06 -25.52
N CYS A 299 -20.47 -19.85 -25.27
CA CYS A 299 -21.82 -19.53 -25.73
C CYS A 299 -22.35 -18.20 -25.16
N ARG A 300 -22.07 -17.91 -23.88
CA ARG A 300 -22.43 -16.61 -23.28
C ARG A 300 -21.70 -15.45 -23.98
N LYS A 301 -20.40 -15.59 -24.25
CA LYS A 301 -19.61 -14.58 -24.94
C LYS A 301 -20.04 -14.40 -26.41
N LEU A 302 -20.46 -15.47 -27.08
CA LEU A 302 -21.04 -15.40 -28.43
C LEU A 302 -22.39 -14.68 -28.47
N ASN A 303 -23.19 -14.76 -27.39
CA ASN A 303 -24.40 -13.93 -27.29
C ASN A 303 -24.04 -12.45 -27.21
N THR A 304 -23.10 -12.07 -26.34
CA THR A 304 -22.60 -10.69 -26.25
C THR A 304 -22.00 -10.21 -27.58
N TYR A 305 -21.24 -11.07 -28.27
CA TYR A 305 -20.74 -10.79 -29.62
C TYR A 305 -21.88 -10.49 -30.61
N GLY A 306 -22.97 -11.28 -30.60
CA GLY A 306 -24.13 -11.03 -31.46
C GLY A 306 -24.93 -9.78 -31.08
N GLU A 307 -24.96 -9.40 -29.81
CA GLU A 307 -25.54 -8.13 -29.36
C GLU A 307 -24.75 -6.93 -29.90
N LEU A 308 -23.42 -7.07 -30.02
CA LEU A 308 -22.52 -6.02 -30.48
C LEU A 308 -22.45 -5.89 -32.01
N PHE A 309 -22.40 -7.01 -32.73
CA PHE A 309 -22.14 -7.04 -34.18
C PHE A 309 -23.30 -7.60 -35.02
N GLY A 310 -24.37 -8.03 -34.37
CA GLY A 310 -25.57 -8.56 -35.03
C GLY A 310 -25.66 -10.09 -35.04
N SER A 311 -26.90 -10.58 -35.13
CA SER A 311 -27.22 -12.02 -35.12
C SER A 311 -26.65 -12.76 -36.32
N GLN A 312 -26.54 -12.10 -37.47
CA GLN A 312 -25.98 -12.69 -38.68
C GLN A 312 -24.49 -13.03 -38.49
N GLU A 313 -23.71 -12.10 -37.95
CA GLU A 313 -22.28 -12.31 -37.71
C GLU A 313 -22.03 -13.38 -36.65
N LYS A 314 -22.85 -13.39 -35.60
CA LYS A 314 -22.84 -14.47 -34.61
C LYS A 314 -23.08 -15.84 -35.27
N SER A 315 -24.06 -15.93 -36.18
CA SER A 315 -24.40 -17.18 -36.88
C SER A 315 -23.26 -17.67 -37.77
N THR A 316 -22.57 -16.75 -38.45
CA THR A 316 -21.35 -17.03 -39.23
C THR A 316 -20.27 -17.65 -38.35
N VAL A 317 -19.98 -17.05 -37.19
CA VAL A 317 -18.98 -17.57 -36.23
C VAL A 317 -19.37 -18.95 -35.71
N ILE A 318 -20.62 -19.15 -35.29
CA ILE A 318 -21.11 -20.46 -34.81
C ILE A 318 -20.95 -21.53 -35.89
N SER A 319 -21.34 -21.23 -37.13
CA SER A 319 -21.25 -22.19 -38.24
C SER A 319 -19.80 -22.61 -38.50
N HIS A 320 -18.88 -21.64 -38.50
CA HIS A 320 -17.44 -21.92 -38.61
C HIS A 320 -16.91 -22.81 -37.47
N LEU A 321 -17.34 -22.56 -36.23
CA LEU A 321 -16.94 -23.36 -35.07
C LEU A 321 -17.47 -24.81 -35.15
N GLU A 322 -18.71 -25.02 -35.58
CA GLU A 322 -19.30 -26.36 -35.73
C GLU A 322 -18.61 -27.20 -36.81
N GLU A 323 -18.21 -26.56 -37.91
CA GLU A 323 -17.43 -27.17 -39.00
C GLU A 323 -16.02 -27.54 -38.53
N THR A 324 -15.33 -26.59 -37.89
CA THR A 324 -13.95 -26.75 -37.40
C THR A 324 -13.85 -27.83 -36.32
N TYR A 325 -14.76 -27.81 -35.33
CA TYR A 325 -14.74 -28.73 -34.19
C TYR A 325 -15.73 -29.89 -34.37
N ASN A 326 -15.71 -30.53 -35.54
CA ASN A 326 -16.68 -31.57 -35.89
C ASN A 326 -16.71 -32.78 -34.94
N ARG A 327 -15.57 -33.07 -34.28
CA ARG A 327 -15.35 -34.16 -33.31
C ARG A 327 -15.67 -33.78 -31.86
N ARG A 328 -16.23 -32.59 -31.59
CA ARG A 328 -16.63 -32.13 -30.24
C ARG A 328 -18.16 -32.08 -30.11
N PRO A 329 -18.87 -33.21 -29.98
CA PRO A 329 -20.35 -33.24 -29.98
C PRO A 329 -20.97 -32.44 -28.82
N ALA A 330 -20.31 -32.41 -27.66
CA ALA A 330 -20.76 -31.60 -26.52
C ALA A 330 -20.67 -30.08 -26.78
N MET A 331 -19.69 -29.62 -27.58
CA MET A 331 -19.62 -28.22 -27.99
C MET A 331 -20.78 -27.88 -28.93
N LYS A 332 -21.04 -28.74 -29.92
CA LYS A 332 -22.16 -28.58 -30.86
C LYS A 332 -23.51 -28.51 -30.16
N ASP A 333 -23.75 -29.39 -29.18
CA ASP A 333 -24.95 -29.34 -28.33
C ASP A 333 -25.13 -27.96 -27.68
N GLU A 334 -24.08 -27.40 -27.09
CA GLU A 334 -24.18 -26.07 -26.48
C GLU A 334 -24.36 -24.95 -27.51
N LEU A 335 -23.64 -24.97 -28.64
CA LEU A 335 -23.77 -23.98 -29.70
C LEU A 335 -25.18 -23.97 -30.32
N SER A 336 -25.81 -25.14 -30.49
CA SER A 336 -27.15 -25.24 -31.06
C SER A 336 -28.25 -24.54 -30.25
N LYS A 337 -28.01 -24.30 -28.95
CA LYS A 337 -28.98 -23.65 -28.04
C LYS A 337 -29.00 -22.14 -28.19
N ILE A 338 -28.00 -21.56 -28.84
CA ILE A 338 -27.82 -20.11 -28.96
C ILE A 338 -27.85 -19.62 -30.41
N LYS A 339 -28.12 -20.50 -31.38
CA LYS A 339 -28.24 -20.11 -32.79
C LYS A 339 -29.35 -19.10 -33.01
#